data_AF-A0A818H1U2-F1
#
_entry.id   AF-A0A818H1U2-F1
#
_cell.length_a   1.000
_cell.length_b   1.000
_cell.length_c   1.000
_cell.angle_alpha   90.00
_cell.angle_beta   90.00
_cell.angle_gamma   90.00
#
_symmetry.space_group_name_H-M   'P 1'
#
loop_
_entity.id
_entity.type
_entity.pdbx_description
1 polymer ?
#
loop_
_entity_poly.entity_id
_entity_poly.type
_entity_poly.pdbx_seq_one_letter_code
_entity_poly.pdbx_strand_id
1 'polypeptide(L)'
;MSFQLISVDTSVLPTDVLTFYDDNFYRMVEIIAGPAEAKLLEAQGIRSVYSFLNTEDVFHILSIQCSALNNIKKSICFEADDNTFIVKPGCRSNVRYLYQLLSQKHEEHLKKSTRKSKGNKQSQLSQNNDTSLNLSQDSSEVSPTSATHQQHAGKSG
;
A
#
# COMPACT_ATOMS: atom_id res chain seq x y z
N MET A 1 9.11 6.22 -20.27
CA MET A 1 8.28 5.89 -21.44
C MET A 1 6.82 6.10 -21.06
N SER A 2 6.09 6.99 -21.74
CA SER A 2 4.69 7.29 -21.43
C SER A 2 3.80 6.29 -22.17
N PHE A 3 3.17 5.37 -21.43
CA PHE A 3 2.20 4.45 -22.00
C PHE A 3 0.84 5.14 -22.10
N GLN A 4 0.21 5.13 -23.28
CA GLN A 4 -1.20 5.50 -23.40
C GLN A 4 -2.03 4.56 -22.51
N LEU A 5 -2.70 5.14 -21.51
CA LEU A 5 -3.65 4.45 -20.65
C LEU A 5 -4.85 4.05 -21.51
N ILE A 6 -4.84 2.80 -22.00
CA ILE A 6 -6.07 2.15 -22.44
C ILE A 6 -6.96 2.08 -21.19
N SER A 7 -8.12 2.72 -21.25
CA SER A 7 -9.10 2.66 -20.17
C SER A 7 -9.51 1.20 -19.97
N VAL A 8 -9.21 0.64 -18.81
CA VAL A 8 -9.62 -0.72 -18.42
C VAL A 8 -10.92 -0.65 -17.63
N ASP A 9 -11.76 -1.68 -17.76
CA ASP A 9 -13.02 -1.74 -17.01
C ASP A 9 -12.76 -2.11 -15.55
N THR A 10 -12.94 -1.16 -14.65
CA THR A 10 -12.74 -1.31 -13.20
C THR A 10 -13.97 -1.84 -12.47
N SER A 11 -15.07 -2.13 -13.18
CA SER A 11 -16.31 -2.65 -12.61
C SER A 11 -16.16 -4.08 -12.07
N VAL A 12 -15.18 -4.82 -12.58
CA VAL A 12 -14.82 -6.16 -12.10
C VAL A 12 -14.20 -6.15 -10.70
N LEU A 13 -13.75 -4.98 -10.22
CA LEU A 13 -13.15 -4.85 -8.90
C LEU A 13 -14.19 -4.49 -7.83
N PRO A 14 -14.09 -5.08 -6.62
CA PRO A 14 -14.84 -4.65 -5.44
C PRO A 14 -14.70 -3.15 -5.16
N THR A 15 -15.70 -2.57 -4.51
CA THR A 15 -15.73 -1.12 -4.21
C THR A 15 -14.61 -0.72 -3.24
N ASP A 16 -14.29 -1.61 -2.30
CA ASP A 16 -13.31 -1.49 -1.23
C ASP A 16 -11.95 -2.12 -1.58
N VAL A 17 -11.71 -2.51 -2.83
CA VAL A 17 -10.46 -3.19 -3.26
C VAL A 17 -9.18 -2.47 -2.81
N LEU A 18 -9.20 -1.14 -2.70
CA LEU A 18 -8.05 -0.33 -2.28
C LEU A 18 -7.71 -0.50 -0.79
N THR A 19 -8.61 -1.08 0.02
CA THR A 19 -8.38 -1.38 1.44
C THR A 19 -7.89 -2.81 1.66
N PHE A 20 -7.72 -3.62 0.61
CA PHE A 20 -7.26 -5.00 0.74
C PHE A 20 -5.82 -5.06 1.22
N TYR A 21 -5.58 -5.97 2.17
CA TYR A 21 -4.29 -6.21 2.80
C TYR A 21 -4.13 -7.71 3.09
N ASP A 22 -2.89 -8.20 3.10
CA ASP A 22 -2.48 -9.59 3.30
C ASP A 22 -3.37 -10.58 2.51
N ASP A 23 -4.03 -11.51 3.17
CA ASP A 23 -4.81 -12.59 2.56
C ASP A 23 -5.86 -12.11 1.54
N ASN A 24 -6.54 -11.00 1.84
CA ASN A 24 -7.55 -10.43 0.94
C ASN A 24 -6.89 -9.89 -0.34
N PHE A 25 -5.71 -9.30 -0.20
CA PHE A 25 -4.92 -8.83 -1.33
C PHE A 25 -4.45 -10.04 -2.16
N TYR A 26 -3.83 -11.04 -1.55
CA TYR A 26 -3.31 -12.21 -2.27
C TYR A 26 -4.42 -13.00 -2.98
N ARG A 27 -5.57 -13.18 -2.32
CA ARG A 27 -6.72 -13.85 -2.92
C ARG A 27 -7.25 -13.10 -4.16
N MET A 28 -7.30 -11.77 -4.10
CA MET A 28 -7.68 -10.96 -5.25
C MET A 28 -6.65 -11.09 -6.38
N VAL A 29 -5.35 -11.06 -6.07
CA VAL A 29 -4.29 -11.27 -7.08
C VAL A 29 -4.43 -12.64 -7.73
N GLU A 30 -4.70 -13.69 -6.95
CA GLU A 30 -4.87 -15.05 -7.46
C GLU A 30 -6.04 -15.15 -8.45
N ILE A 31 -7.17 -14.51 -8.14
CA ILE A 31 -8.35 -14.50 -9.01
C ILE A 31 -8.10 -13.76 -10.33
N ILE A 32 -7.38 -12.64 -10.29
CA ILE A 32 -7.22 -11.74 -11.44
C ILE A 32 -5.99 -12.08 -12.28
N ALA A 33 -4.85 -12.28 -11.63
CA ALA A 33 -3.55 -12.45 -12.28
C ALA A 33 -3.07 -13.90 -12.27
N GLY A 34 -3.54 -14.72 -11.33
CA GLY A 34 -3.21 -16.13 -11.21
C GLY A 34 -2.44 -16.49 -9.93
N PRO A 35 -2.42 -17.78 -9.56
CA PRO A 35 -1.82 -18.26 -8.31
C PRO A 35 -0.30 -18.10 -8.28
N ALA A 36 0.37 -18.12 -9.43
CA ALA A 36 1.82 -17.96 -9.49
C ALA A 36 2.22 -16.52 -9.17
N GLU A 37 1.48 -15.56 -9.73
CA GLU A 37 1.64 -14.13 -9.53
C GLU A 37 1.35 -13.75 -8.07
N ALA A 38 0.31 -14.31 -7.46
CA ALA A 38 0.02 -14.11 -6.04
C ALA A 38 1.20 -14.53 -5.14
N LYS A 39 1.74 -15.73 -5.35
CA LYS A 39 2.91 -16.23 -4.61
C LYS A 39 4.17 -15.39 -4.85
N LEU A 40 4.36 -14.84 -6.04
CA LEU A 40 5.46 -13.94 -6.35
C LEU A 40 5.39 -12.65 -5.52
N LEU A 41 4.19 -12.06 -5.40
CA LEU A 41 3.99 -10.86 -4.60
C LEU A 41 4.15 -11.16 -3.11
N GLU A 42 3.64 -12.30 -2.65
CA GLU A 42 3.78 -12.77 -1.27
C GLU A 42 5.24 -12.96 -0.88
N ALA A 43 6.03 -13.63 -1.72
CA ALA A 43 7.47 -13.83 -1.47
C ALA A 43 8.28 -12.52 -1.38
N GLN A 44 7.77 -11.43 -1.96
CA GLN A 44 8.36 -10.09 -1.88
C GLN A 44 7.82 -9.27 -0.70
N GLY A 45 6.86 -9.79 0.06
CA GLY A 45 6.17 -9.03 1.11
C GLY A 45 5.26 -7.91 0.58
N ILE A 46 4.95 -7.92 -0.71
CA ILE A 46 4.00 -6.99 -1.33
C ILE A 46 2.60 -7.46 -0.92
N ARG A 47 1.98 -6.74 -0.01
CA ARG A 47 0.81 -7.22 0.76
C ARG A 47 -0.43 -6.34 0.63
N SER A 48 -0.37 -5.32 -0.21
CA SER A 48 -1.46 -4.37 -0.40
C SER A 48 -1.43 -3.78 -1.80
N VAL A 49 -2.56 -3.20 -2.22
CA VAL A 49 -2.64 -2.45 -3.48
C VAL A 49 -1.60 -1.33 -3.52
N TYR A 50 -1.42 -0.58 -2.44
CA TYR A 50 -0.47 0.53 -2.39
C TYR A 50 0.98 0.07 -2.50
N SER A 51 1.38 -0.98 -1.77
CA SER A 51 2.73 -1.54 -1.91
C SER A 51 2.98 -2.07 -3.32
N PHE A 52 1.98 -2.68 -3.94
CA PHE A 52 2.08 -3.19 -5.31
C PHE A 52 2.25 -2.07 -6.33
N LEU A 53 1.42 -1.03 -6.26
CA LEU A 53 1.50 0.12 -7.16
C LEU A 53 2.80 0.92 -7.03
N ASN A 54 3.45 0.87 -5.87
CA ASN A 54 4.74 1.52 -5.65
C ASN A 54 5.95 0.61 -5.99
N THR A 55 5.72 -0.64 -6.41
CA THR A 55 6.80 -1.54 -6.79
C THR A 55 7.15 -1.36 -8.26
N GLU A 56 8.42 -1.08 -8.57
CA GLU A 56 8.88 -0.81 -9.94
C GLU A 56 8.89 -2.05 -10.85
N ASP A 57 9.51 -3.15 -10.39
CA ASP A 57 9.56 -4.42 -11.12
C ASP A 57 9.44 -5.62 -10.18
N VAL A 58 8.24 -6.20 -10.15
CA VAL A 58 7.93 -7.38 -9.31
C VAL A 58 8.65 -8.65 -9.77
N PHE A 59 9.23 -8.68 -10.98
CA PHE A 59 9.96 -9.84 -11.47
C PHE A 59 11.44 -9.79 -11.14
N HIS A 60 11.95 -8.65 -10.66
CA HIS A 60 13.37 -8.46 -10.37
C HIS A 60 13.90 -9.48 -9.36
N ILE A 61 13.08 -9.87 -8.37
CA ILE A 61 13.44 -10.88 -7.36
C ILE A 61 13.82 -12.24 -7.98
N LEU A 62 13.33 -12.58 -9.16
CA LEU A 62 13.61 -13.85 -9.82
C LEU A 62 15.06 -13.95 -10.33
N SER A 63 15.77 -12.84 -10.43
CA SER A 63 17.21 -12.81 -10.74
C SER A 63 18.09 -13.29 -9.57
N ILE A 64 17.56 -13.28 -8.34
CA ILE A 64 18.30 -13.65 -7.14
C ILE A 64 18.47 -15.16 -7.07
N GLN A 65 19.69 -15.62 -6.80
CA GLN A 65 19.97 -17.04 -6.56
C GLN A 65 19.59 -17.41 -5.13
N CYS A 66 18.34 -17.86 -4.95
CA CYS A 66 17.80 -18.25 -3.66
C CYS A 66 16.93 -19.50 -3.83
N SER A 67 17.23 -20.55 -3.06
CA SER A 67 16.52 -21.83 -3.12
C SER A 67 15.04 -21.70 -2.78
N ALA A 68 14.67 -20.77 -1.89
CA ALA A 68 13.28 -20.49 -1.54
C ALA A 68 12.45 -19.99 -2.75
N LEU A 69 13.10 -19.39 -3.75
CA LEU A 69 12.44 -18.88 -4.95
C LEU A 69 12.31 -19.93 -6.06
N ASN A 70 12.95 -21.10 -5.94
CA ASN A 70 13.01 -22.09 -7.02
C ASN A 70 11.61 -22.55 -7.47
N ASN A 71 10.69 -22.75 -6.52
CA ASN A 71 9.32 -23.16 -6.84
C ASN A 71 8.58 -22.06 -7.62
N ILE A 72 8.82 -20.79 -7.29
CA ILE A 72 8.23 -19.63 -7.96
C ILE A 72 8.84 -19.45 -9.36
N LYS A 73 10.17 -19.63 -9.50
CA LYS A 73 10.84 -19.60 -10.81
C LYS A 73 10.28 -20.65 -11.74
N LYS A 74 10.07 -21.89 -11.27
CA LYS A 74 9.49 -22.98 -12.08
C LYS A 74 8.05 -22.69 -12.54
N SER A 75 7.25 -21.99 -11.73
CA SER A 75 5.87 -21.65 -12.14
C SER A 75 5.84 -20.46 -13.11
N ILE A 76 6.71 -19.47 -12.94
CA ILE A 76 6.64 -18.18 -13.66
C ILE A 76 7.58 -18.10 -14.87
N CYS A 77 8.66 -18.88 -14.89
CA CYS A 77 9.69 -18.81 -15.93
C CYS A 77 9.73 -20.06 -16.80
N PHE A 78 10.29 -19.90 -17.99
CA PHE A 78 10.96 -20.98 -18.72
C PHE A 78 12.43 -21.00 -18.29
N GLU A 79 12.98 -22.19 -18.13
CA GLU A 79 14.41 -22.41 -17.93
C GLU A 79 15.04 -22.69 -19.30
N ALA A 80 16.04 -21.91 -19.66
CA ALA A 80 16.82 -22.10 -20.89
C ALA A 80 17.97 -23.08 -20.66
N ASP A 81 18.56 -23.59 -21.75
CA ASP A 81 19.63 -24.61 -21.69
C ASP A 81 20.89 -24.14 -20.94
N ASP A 82 21.08 -22.83 -20.80
CA ASP A 82 22.17 -22.20 -20.04
C ASP A 82 21.83 -21.96 -18.56
N ASN A 83 20.72 -22.53 -18.07
CA ASN A 83 20.13 -22.32 -16.74
C ASN A 83 19.70 -20.87 -16.47
N THR A 84 19.49 -20.04 -17.51
CA THR A 84 18.86 -18.74 -17.35
C THR A 84 17.35 -18.88 -17.27
N PHE A 85 16.70 -17.98 -16.50
CA PHE A 85 15.25 -17.97 -16.33
C PHE A 85 14.62 -16.83 -17.13
N ILE A 86 13.71 -17.17 -18.03
CA ILE A 86 12.95 -16.23 -18.85
C ILE A 86 11.51 -16.20 -18.34
N VAL A 87 11.06 -15.06 -17.82
CA VAL A 87 9.67 -14.89 -17.35
C VAL A 87 8.69 -15.14 -18.50
N LYS A 88 7.69 -16.00 -18.27
CA LYS A 88 6.63 -16.30 -19.23
C LYS A 88 5.90 -15.01 -19.63
N PRO A 89 5.72 -14.74 -20.94
CA PRO A 89 5.02 -13.53 -21.40
C PRO A 89 3.60 -13.39 -20.83
N GLY A 90 2.91 -14.50 -20.58
CA GLY A 90 1.60 -14.53 -19.93
C GLY A 90 1.65 -13.93 -18.52
N CYS A 91 2.62 -14.36 -17.69
CA CYS A 91 2.78 -13.83 -16.34
C CYS A 91 3.05 -12.32 -16.33
N ARG A 92 3.92 -11.84 -17.24
CA ARG A 92 4.16 -10.39 -17.41
C ARG A 92 2.87 -9.64 -17.76
N SER A 93 2.09 -10.21 -18.67
CA SER A 93 0.82 -9.61 -19.12
C SER A 93 -0.20 -9.55 -17.99
N ASN A 94 -0.32 -10.62 -17.20
CA ASN A 94 -1.25 -10.71 -16.08
C ASN A 94 -0.94 -9.67 -14.99
N VAL A 95 0.33 -9.57 -14.57
CA VAL A 95 0.77 -8.56 -13.60
C VAL A 95 0.55 -7.14 -14.14
N ARG A 96 0.88 -6.91 -15.42
CA ARG A 96 0.69 -5.60 -16.05
C ARG A 96 -0.79 -5.21 -16.09
N TYR A 97 -1.66 -6.14 -16.46
CA TYR A 97 -3.11 -5.92 -16.47
C TYR A 97 -3.63 -5.57 -15.07
N LEU A 98 -3.22 -6.34 -14.05
CA LEU A 98 -3.55 -6.06 -12.65
C LEU A 98 -3.09 -4.66 -12.22
N TYR A 99 -1.86 -4.26 -12.59
CA TYR A 99 -1.33 -2.93 -12.31
C TYR A 99 -2.18 -1.83 -12.93
N GLN A 100 -2.54 -1.96 -14.21
CA GLN A 100 -3.39 -0.99 -14.90
C GLN A 100 -4.76 -0.86 -14.23
N LEU A 101 -5.37 -1.99 -13.88
CA LEU A 101 -6.68 -2.08 -13.27
C LEU A 101 -6.71 -1.38 -11.90
N LEU A 102 -5.73 -1.68 -11.04
CA LEU A 102 -5.61 -1.08 -9.71
C LEU A 102 -5.21 0.40 -9.78
N SER A 103 -4.33 0.78 -10.71
CA SER A 103 -3.94 2.18 -10.93
C SER A 103 -5.15 3.03 -11.31
N GLN A 104 -5.96 2.55 -12.25
CA GLN A 104 -7.16 3.28 -12.69
C GLN A 104 -8.17 3.41 -11.55
N LYS A 105 -8.41 2.33 -10.78
CA LYS A 105 -9.28 2.38 -9.60
C LYS A 105 -8.79 3.39 -8.56
N HIS A 106 -7.48 3.44 -8.33
CA HIS A 106 -6.85 4.40 -7.43
C HIS A 106 -7.09 5.85 -7.89
N GLU A 107 -6.89 6.14 -9.18
CA GLU A 107 -7.17 7.47 -9.74
C GLU A 107 -8.64 7.87 -9.60
N GLU A 108 -9.58 6.96 -9.88
CA GLU A 108 -11.02 7.20 -9.73
C GLU A 108 -11.36 7.57 -8.28
N HIS A 109 -10.75 6.91 -7.30
CA HIS A 109 -10.92 7.20 -5.88
C HIS A 109 -10.40 8.61 -5.51
N LEU A 110 -9.21 8.99 -6.01
CA LEU A 110 -8.65 10.33 -5.79
C LEU A 110 -9.53 11.44 -6.41
N LYS A 111 -10.04 11.23 -7.62
CA LYS A 111 -10.95 12.16 -8.31
C LYS A 111 -12.28 12.34 -7.55
N LYS A 112 -12.79 11.29 -6.90
CA LYS A 112 -14.01 11.36 -6.05
C LYS A 112 -13.76 12.12 -4.74
N SER A 113 -12.60 11.92 -4.09
CA SER A 113 -12.25 12.61 -2.84
C SER A 113 -12.08 14.12 -3.03
N THR A 114 -11.44 14.55 -4.11
CA THR A 114 -11.21 15.98 -4.43
C THR A 114 -12.49 16.74 -4.81
N ARG A 115 -13.51 16.07 -5.36
CA ARG A 115 -14.80 16.69 -5.65
C ARG A 115 -15.62 16.96 -4.39
N LYS A 116 -15.56 16.06 -3.39
CA LYS A 116 -16.27 16.24 -2.11
C LYS A 116 -15.72 17.42 -1.29
N SER A 117 -14.44 17.72 -1.41
CA SER A 117 -13.76 18.77 -0.64
C SER A 117 -13.94 20.19 -1.23
N LYS A 118 -14.39 20.34 -2.48
CA LYS A 118 -14.68 21.65 -3.09
C LYS A 118 -16.10 22.19 -2.84
N GLY A 119 -16.98 21.39 -2.21
CA GLY A 119 -18.39 21.74 -1.99
C GLY A 119 -18.71 22.56 -0.74
N ASN A 120 -17.72 22.94 0.10
CA ASN A 120 -18.00 23.49 1.44
C ASN A 120 -17.35 24.85 1.75
N LYS A 121 -17.13 25.71 0.73
CA LYS A 121 -16.69 27.10 0.92
C LYS A 121 -17.81 28.11 0.65
N GLN A 122 -18.97 27.92 1.27
CA GLN A 122 -19.98 28.98 1.34
C GLN A 122 -20.61 28.97 2.74
N SER A 123 -20.57 30.14 3.38
CA SER A 123 -21.02 30.45 4.75
C SER A 123 -19.93 30.39 5.84
N GLN A 124 -19.20 31.50 5.99
CA GLN A 124 -19.11 32.28 7.24
C GLN A 124 -18.06 33.39 7.04
N LEU A 125 -18.49 34.49 6.42
CA LEU A 125 -17.86 35.80 6.61
C LEU A 125 -18.90 36.66 7.33
N SER A 126 -18.66 36.91 8.62
CA SER A 126 -18.91 38.16 9.37
C SER A 126 -18.94 37.86 10.88
N GLN A 127 -17.76 37.86 11.50
CA GLN A 127 -17.56 38.17 12.92
C GLN A 127 -17.24 39.67 12.98
N ASN A 128 -18.06 40.47 13.66
CA ASN A 128 -17.94 40.89 15.07
C ASN A 128 -17.10 42.15 15.23
N ASN A 129 -17.71 43.19 15.80
CA ASN A 129 -17.06 44.14 16.69
C ASN A 129 -18.07 44.50 17.78
N ASP A 130 -17.81 44.09 19.02
CA ASP A 130 -17.79 45.00 20.17
C ASP A 130 -17.38 44.28 21.47
N THR A 131 -16.11 44.51 21.82
CA THR A 131 -15.53 44.87 23.12
C THR A 131 -16.38 44.69 24.39
N SER A 132 -15.88 43.90 25.36
CA SER A 132 -15.46 44.41 26.69
C SER A 132 -14.86 43.37 27.65
N LEU A 133 -13.66 43.76 28.12
CA LEU A 133 -12.83 43.46 29.29
C LEU A 133 -13.42 42.76 30.55
N ASN A 134 -12.64 41.83 31.12
CA ASN A 134 -12.22 41.75 32.55
C ASN A 134 -11.23 40.56 32.70
N LEU A 135 -9.93 40.71 32.98
CA LEU A 135 -9.24 40.96 34.28
C LEU A 135 -9.76 40.03 35.41
N SER A 136 -8.99 39.09 35.97
CA SER A 136 -7.74 39.23 36.77
C SER A 136 -6.95 37.89 36.80
N GLN A 137 -5.61 37.87 36.67
CA GLN A 137 -4.60 37.72 37.75
C GLN A 137 -4.96 36.71 38.85
N ASP A 138 -4.18 35.63 39.03
CA ASP A 138 -3.03 35.60 39.95
C ASP A 138 -2.26 34.25 39.88
N SER A 139 -1.03 34.30 40.38
CA SER A 139 0.17 33.49 40.19
C SER A 139 0.21 32.26 41.12
N SER A 140 0.95 31.17 40.86
CA SER A 140 2.37 30.95 41.24
C SER A 140 2.72 29.47 40.89
N GLU A 141 3.81 29.15 40.19
CA GLU A 141 5.12 28.66 40.74
C GLU A 141 4.99 27.37 41.60
N VAL A 142 5.71 26.23 41.47
CA VAL A 142 7.12 25.91 41.17
C VAL A 142 7.23 24.39 40.81
N SER A 143 8.23 24.01 39.99
CA SER A 143 8.72 22.65 39.67
C SER A 143 9.29 21.87 40.90
N PRO A 144 10.16 20.84 40.78
CA PRO A 144 10.22 19.57 40.01
C PRO A 144 10.33 18.34 40.95
N THR A 145 10.32 17.07 40.49
CA THR A 145 11.31 16.02 40.91
C THR A 145 11.07 14.62 40.30
N SER A 146 12.21 13.96 40.05
CA SER A 146 12.43 12.60 39.55
C SER A 146 12.32 11.50 40.62
N ALA A 147 12.03 10.26 40.20
CA ALA A 147 12.42 8.99 40.85
C ALA A 147 12.33 7.88 39.76
N THR A 148 13.37 7.22 39.27
CA THR A 148 14.31 6.24 39.88
C THR A 148 13.64 5.22 40.80
N HIS A 149 13.42 4.00 40.30
CA HIS A 149 13.38 2.79 41.13
C HIS A 149 13.89 1.54 40.40
N GLN A 150 14.51 0.67 41.19
CA GLN A 150 15.44 -0.41 40.88
C GLN A 150 14.79 -1.79 40.61
N GLN A 151 15.58 -2.63 39.90
CA GLN A 151 15.89 -4.07 40.12
C GLN A 151 14.77 -5.09 40.43
N HIS A 152 14.78 -6.22 39.70
CA HIS A 152 15.09 -7.50 40.35
C HIS A 152 15.51 -8.61 39.37
N ALA A 153 16.57 -9.33 39.76
CA ALA A 153 17.04 -10.57 39.17
C ALA A 153 16.21 -11.77 39.66
N GLY A 154 16.07 -12.80 38.82
CA GLY A 154 15.50 -14.10 39.18
C GLY A 154 16.22 -15.23 38.46
N LYS A 155 17.05 -15.96 39.21
CA LYS A 155 17.77 -17.19 38.83
C LYS A 155 17.19 -18.32 39.69
N SER A 156 16.74 -19.41 39.09
CA SER A 156 16.44 -20.73 39.71
C SER A 156 15.98 -21.64 38.56
N GLY A 157 16.39 -22.89 38.40
CA GLY A 157 17.32 -23.78 39.09
C GLY A 157 17.52 -24.99 38.18
#